data_AF-A0A1C6CSF3-F1
#
_entry.id   AF-A0A1C6CSF3-F1
#
_cell.length_a   1.000
_cell.length_b   1.000
_cell.length_c   1.000
_cell.angle_alpha   90.00
_cell.angle_beta   90.00
_cell.angle_gamma   90.00
#
_symmetry.space_group_name_H-M   'P 1'
#
loop_
_entity.id
_entity.type
_entity.pdbx_description
1 polymer ?
#
loop_
_entity_poly.entity_id
_entity_poly.type
_entity_poly.pdbx_seq_one_letter_code
_entity_poly.pdbx_strand_id
1 'polypeptide(L)' 'MSENCFICACCGKSKPNTQRILLGTDVLCYACAEEYTTLCDRCGERVYRRDARQVNNRTVCPQCCGQIQKKSH' A
#
# COMPACT_ATOMS: atom_id res chain seq x y z
N MET A 1 -6.42 -19.73 -23.76
CA MET A 1 -6.52 -18.37 -23.20
C MET A 1 -5.28 -18.15 -22.35
N SER A 2 -4.36 -17.29 -22.78
CA SER A 2 -3.13 -17.03 -22.02
C SER A 2 -3.49 -16.13 -20.84
N GLU A 3 -3.75 -16.73 -19.68
CA GLU A 3 -4.03 -15.96 -18.47
C GLU A 3 -2.77 -15.17 -18.08
N ASN A 4 -2.87 -13.84 -18.17
CA ASN A 4 -1.76 -12.96 -17.91
C ASN A 4 -1.49 -12.94 -16.39
N CYS A 5 -0.59 -13.78 -15.90
CA CYS A 5 -0.27 -13.86 -14.48
C CYS A 5 0.86 -12.89 -14.07
N PHE A 6 0.97 -12.62 -12.78
CA PHE A 6 2.08 -11.87 -12.20
C PHE A 6 2.54 -12.52 -10.89
N ILE A 7 3.76 -12.24 -10.47
CA ILE A 7 4.28 -12.71 -9.18
C ILE A 7 4.09 -11.62 -8.13
N CYS A 8 3.36 -11.94 -7.05
CA CYS A 8 3.18 -11.01 -5.94
C CYS A 8 4.50 -10.78 -5.20
N ALA A 9 4.89 -9.52 -5.01
CA ALA A 9 6.12 -9.15 -4.29
C ALA A 9 6.09 -9.56 -2.80
N CYS A 10 4.91 -9.73 -2.21
CA CYS A 10 4.76 -10.08 -0.80
C CYS A 10 4.75 -11.59 -0.54
N CYS A 11 3.97 -12.37 -1.30
CA CYS A 11 3.86 -13.82 -1.08
C CYS A 11 4.64 -14.69 -2.08
N GLY A 12 5.22 -14.10 -3.13
CA GLY A 12 6.00 -14.81 -4.16
C GLY A 12 5.18 -15.74 -5.06
N LYS A 13 3.85 -15.79 -4.91
CA LYS A 13 2.98 -16.70 -5.69
C LYS A 13 2.53 -16.04 -6.99
N SER A 14 2.40 -16.86 -8.04
CA SER A 14 1.75 -16.47 -9.30
C SER A 14 0.26 -16.26 -9.10
N LYS A 15 -0.25 -15.11 -9.55
CA LYS A 15 -1.64 -14.68 -9.41
C LYS A 15 -2.15 -14.08 -10.72
N PRO A 16 -3.46 -14.19 -11.01
CA PRO A 16 -4.04 -13.62 -12.21
C PRO A 16 -3.97 -12.08 -12.19
N ASN A 17 -3.73 -11.45 -13.35
CA ASN A 17 -3.66 -9.99 -13.46
C ASN A 17 -4.88 -9.25 -12.92
N THR A 18 -6.05 -9.88 -12.96
CA THR A 18 -7.30 -9.33 -12.43
C THR A 18 -7.23 -9.01 -10.94
N GLN A 19 -6.32 -9.64 -10.19
CA GLN A 19 -6.08 -9.42 -8.77
C GLN A 19 -4.83 -8.57 -8.50
N ARG A 20 -4.28 -7.89 -9.51
CA ARG A 20 -3.09 -7.06 -9.39
C ARG A 20 -3.42 -5.74 -8.71
N ILE A 21 -2.74 -5.45 -7.61
CA ILE A 21 -2.74 -4.16 -6.93
C ILE A 21 -1.36 -3.55 -7.05
N LEU A 22 -1.31 -2.31 -7.55
CA LEU A 22 -0.07 -1.53 -7.65
C LEU A 22 0.16 -0.75 -6.35
N LEU A 23 1.35 -0.87 -5.79
CA LEU A 23 1.77 -0.19 -4.58
C LEU A 23 3.15 0.45 -4.82
N GLY A 24 3.15 1.68 -5.33
CA GLY A 24 4.39 2.31 -5.78
C GLY A 24 5.04 1.48 -6.89
N THR A 25 6.21 0.93 -6.61
CA THR A 25 6.95 0.03 -7.52
C THR A 25 6.59 -1.45 -7.34
N ASP A 26 5.92 -1.81 -6.25
CA ASP A 26 5.57 -3.18 -5.95
C ASP A 26 4.23 -3.57 -6.58
N VAL A 27 4.12 -4.84 -6.93
CA VAL A 27 2.89 -5.46 -7.39
C VAL A 27 2.47 -6.52 -6.39
N LEU A 28 1.27 -6.36 -5.83
CA LEU A 28 0.70 -7.22 -4.82
C LEU A 28 -0.55 -7.92 -5.35
N CYS A 29 -0.84 -9.10 -4.81
CA CYS A 29 -2.16 -9.69 -4.98
C CYS A 29 -3.17 -9.05 -4.04
N TYR A 30 -4.45 -9.12 -4.42
CA TYR A 30 -5.56 -8.60 -3.64
C TYR A 30 -5.47 -8.99 -2.15
N ALA A 31 -5.27 -10.28 -1.83
CA ALA A 31 -5.15 -10.74 -0.45
C ALA A 31 -3.99 -10.09 0.33
N CYS A 32 -2.78 -10.04 -0.26
CA CYS A 32 -1.64 -9.40 0.38
C CYS A 32 -1.84 -7.89 0.52
N ALA A 33 -2.48 -7.25 -0.46
CA ALA A 33 -2.80 -5.85 -0.36
C ALA A 33 -3.81 -5.61 0.79
N GLU A 34 -4.87 -6.40 0.90
CA GLU A 34 -5.84 -6.30 1.99
C GLU A 34 -5.24 -6.55 3.37
N GLU A 35 -4.28 -7.49 3.50
CA GLU A 35 -3.70 -7.90 4.78
C GLU A 35 -2.48 -7.07 5.22
N TYR A 36 -1.68 -6.56 4.28
CA TYR A 36 -0.45 -5.83 4.61
C TYR A 36 -0.46 -4.34 4.27
N THR A 37 -1.49 -3.84 3.59
CA THR A 37 -1.57 -2.42 3.21
C THR A 37 -2.84 -1.75 3.71
N THR A 38 -2.76 -0.45 3.92
CA THR A 38 -3.87 0.40 4.34
C THR A 38 -3.89 1.65 3.48
N LEU A 39 -5.00 2.37 3.46
CA LEU A 39 -5.07 3.66 2.79
C LEU A 39 -4.63 4.77 3.74
N CYS A 40 -3.96 5.78 3.19
CA CYS A 40 -3.68 7.02 3.88
C CYS A 40 -4.96 7.84 3.98
N ASP A 41 -5.41 8.18 5.18
CA ASP A 41 -6.60 8.98 5.44
C ASP A 41 -6.51 10.41 4.86
N ARG A 42 -5.31 10.86 4.50
CA ARG A 42 -5.06 12.21 3.98
C ARG A 42 -5.02 12.28 2.46
N CYS A 43 -4.28 11.39 1.80
CA CYS A 43 -4.08 11.41 0.35
C CYS A 43 -4.79 10.28 -0.39
N GLY A 44 -5.35 9.29 0.33
CA GLY A 44 -5.96 8.11 -0.26
C GLY A 44 -4.97 7.10 -0.85
N GLU A 45 -3.66 7.39 -0.82
CA GLU A 45 -2.64 6.48 -1.33
C GLU A 45 -2.55 5.24 -0.45
N ARG A 46 -2.39 4.09 -1.10
CA ARG A 46 -2.18 2.82 -0.41
C ARG A 46 -0.74 2.74 0.08
N VAL A 47 -0.54 2.31 1.31
CA VAL A 47 0.78 2.16 1.94
C VAL A 47 0.85 0.87 2.73
N TYR A 48 2.04 0.32 2.92
CA TYR A 48 2.20 -0.80 3.83
C TYR A 48 1.82 -0.38 5.26
N ARG A 49 1.09 -1.24 5.97
CA ARG A 49 0.70 -1.02 7.37
C ARG A 49 1.91 -0.80 8.28
N ARG A 50 3.03 -1.48 8.02
CA ARG A 50 4.29 -1.32 8.76
C ARG A 50 4.92 0.08 8.58
N ASP A 51 4.66 0.70 7.43
CA ASP A 51 5.22 2.01 7.07
C ASP A 51 4.23 3.14 7.38
N ALA A 52 2.94 2.82 7.50
CA ALA A 52 1.90 3.73 7.96
C ALA A 52 2.21 4.26 9.37
N ARG A 53 1.90 5.54 9.59
CA ARG A 53 2.05 6.20 10.89
C ARG A 53 0.68 6.66 11.38
N GLN A 54 0.45 6.54 12.68
CA GLN A 54 -0.71 7.17 13.31
C GLN A 54 -0.37 8.59 13.74
N VAL A 55 -1.14 9.56 13.24
CA VAL A 55 -1.02 10.97 13.60
C VAL A 55 -2.42 11.52 13.82
N ASN A 56 -2.70 12.06 15.01
CA ASN A 56 -4.02 12.59 15.38
C ASN A 56 -5.17 11.60 15.09
N ASN A 57 -5.02 10.33 15.49
CA ASN A 57 -5.97 9.24 15.24
C ASN A 57 -6.24 8.95 13.75
N ARG A 58 -5.38 9.41 12.84
CA ARG A 58 -5.44 9.12 11.41
C ARG A 58 -4.25 8.27 11.00
N THR A 59 -4.50 7.29 10.16
CA THR A 59 -3.47 6.46 9.52
C THR A 59 -2.96 7.18 8.28
N VAL A 60 -1.71 7.61 8.31
CA VAL A 60 -1.11 8.42 7.25
C VAL A 60 0.14 7.77 6.67
N CYS A 61 0.40 8.04 5.39
CA CYS A 61 1.64 7.64 4.74
C CYS A 61 2.86 8.39 5.30
N PRO A 62 4.09 7.85 5.16
CA PRO A 62 5.32 8.53 5.59
C PRO A 62 5.44 9.96 5.03
N GLN A 63 5.03 10.18 3.78
CA GLN A 63 5.08 11.48 3.13
C GLN A 63 4.13 12.49 3.79
N CYS A 64 2.89 12.09 4.04
CA CYS A 64 1.91 12.93 4.74
C CYS A 64 2.32 13.18 6.20
N CYS A 65 2.90 12.18 6.87
CA CYS A 65 3.43 12.31 8.22
C CYS A 65 4.50 13.42 8.28
N GLY A 66 5.48 13.39 7.36
CA GLY A 66 6.52 14.43 7.28
C GLY A 66 5.96 15.83 7.00
N GLN A 67 4.88 15.94 6.22
CA GLN A 67 4.20 17.23 6.01
C GLN A 67 3.47 17.75 7.24
N ILE A 68 2.98 16.86 8.11
CA ILE A 68 2.31 17.26 9.36
C ILE A 68 3.34 17.75 10.37
N GLN A 69 4.45 17.03 10.53
CA GLN A 69 5.52 17.41 11.47
C GLN A 69 6.20 18.73 11.08
N LYS A 70 6.38 18.99 9.78
CA LYS A 70 6.96 20.26 9.29
C LYS A 70 6.10 21.49 9.54
N LYS A 71 4.80 21.33 9.81
CA LYS A 71 3.91 22.47 10.12
C LYS A 71 3.97 22.90 11.60
N SER A 72 4.68 22.16 12.45
CA SER A 72 4.84 22.48 13.87
C SER A 72 6.11 23.30 14.19
N HIS A 73 6.78 23.87 13.18
CA HIS A 73 8.04 24.59 13.36
C HIS A 73 8.04 25.95 12.69
#